data_AF-A0A5B1BQY1-F1
#
_entry.id   AF-A0A5B1BQY1-F1
#
_cell.length_a   1.000
_cell.length_b   1.000
_cell.length_c   1.000
_cell.angle_alpha   90.00
_cell.angle_beta   90.00
_cell.angle_gamma   90.00
#
_symmetry.space_group_name_H-M   'P 1'
#
loop_
_entity.id
_entity.type
_entity.pdbx_description
1 polymer ?
#
loop_
_entity_poly.entity_id
_entity_poly.type
_entity_poly.pdbx_seq_one_letter_code
_entity_poly.pdbx_strand_id
1 'polypeptide(L)'
;MDPSALTDAVARMAEFGRHAESMLAEIDSLVTRLHVTWTGAGAAAHAEAHRHWALGEEMMRQALGQLKAAGQGAHANYTGAAATNMGMWS
;
A
#
# COMPACT_ATOMS: atom_id res chain seq x y z
N MET A 1 22.19 3.89 -1.74
CA MET A 1 20.89 3.20 -1.74
C MET A 1 20.79 2.44 -3.03
N ASP A 2 20.55 1.12 -2.97
CA ASP A 2 20.37 0.27 -4.16
C ASP A 2 18.95 0.50 -4.72
N PRO A 3 18.79 0.99 -5.97
CA PRO A 3 17.48 1.19 -6.59
C PRO A 3 16.63 -0.08 -6.68
N SER A 4 17.26 -1.25 -6.76
CA SER A 4 16.56 -2.54 -6.81
C SER A 4 15.94 -2.88 -5.44
N ALA A 5 16.68 -2.69 -4.35
CA ALA A 5 16.20 -2.91 -3.00
C ALA A 5 14.99 -2.02 -2.65
N LEU A 6 14.96 -0.77 -3.13
CA LEU A 6 13.80 0.11 -2.96
C LEU A 6 12.58 -0.40 -3.74
N THR A 7 12.79 -0.87 -4.96
CA THR A 7 11.73 -1.43 -5.81
C THR A 7 11.13 -2.69 -5.18
N ASP A 8 11.98 -3.57 -4.64
CA ASP A 8 11.57 -4.79 -3.95
C ASP A 8 10.79 -4.50 -2.67
N ALA A 9 11.22 -3.50 -1.89
CA ALA A 9 10.52 -3.08 -0.68
C ALA A 9 9.12 -2.52 -1.00
N VAL A 10 9.01 -1.69 -2.05
CA VAL A 10 7.73 -1.16 -2.54
C VAL A 10 6.81 -2.30 -3.00
N ALA A 11 7.35 -3.28 -3.72
CA ALA A 11 6.58 -4.43 -4.19
C ALA A 11 6.02 -5.27 -3.03
N ARG A 12 6.85 -5.58 -2.03
CA ARG A 12 6.45 -6.31 -0.82
C ARG A 12 5.39 -5.57 -0.01
N MET A 13 5.55 -4.26 0.19
CA MET A 13 4.56 -3.48 0.92
C MET A 13 3.23 -3.37 0.15
N ALA A 14 3.27 -3.30 -1.18
CA ALA A 14 2.06 -3.34 -2.00
C ALA A 14 1.33 -4.69 -1.92
N GLU A 15 2.08 -5.80 -1.85
CA GLU A 15 1.51 -7.14 -1.61
C GLU A 15 0.87 -7.24 -0.23
N PHE A 16 1.57 -6.80 0.82
CA PHE A 16 1.03 -6.74 2.16
C PHE A 16 -0.25 -5.89 2.23
N GLY A 17 -0.27 -4.74 1.56
CA GLY A 17 -1.45 -3.90 1.42
C GLY A 17 -2.64 -4.70 0.90
N ARG A 18 -2.52 -5.29 -0.31
CA ARG A 18 -3.60 -6.11 -0.91
C ARG A 18 -4.09 -7.24 -0.01
N HIS A 19 -3.17 -7.88 0.74
CA HIS A 19 -3.54 -8.92 1.69
C HIS A 19 -4.39 -8.39 2.85
N ALA A 20 -4.03 -7.23 3.40
CA ALA A 20 -4.80 -6.56 4.44
C ALA A 20 -6.20 -6.13 3.93
N GLU A 21 -6.30 -5.57 2.72
CA GLU A 21 -7.59 -5.19 2.10
C GLU A 21 -8.52 -6.42 1.98
N SER A 22 -7.97 -7.56 1.55
CA SER A 22 -8.73 -8.81 1.43
C SER A 22 -9.25 -9.32 2.77
N MET A 23 -8.43 -9.27 3.83
CA MET A 23 -8.86 -9.71 5.17
C MET A 23 -9.97 -8.82 5.72
N LEU A 24 -9.89 -7.50 5.53
CA LEU A 24 -10.92 -6.56 5.97
C LEU A 24 -12.25 -6.80 5.26
N ALA A 25 -12.22 -7.00 3.95
CA ALA A 25 -13.41 -7.32 3.17
C ALA A 25 -14.07 -8.63 3.62
N GLU A 26 -13.27 -9.62 4.01
CA GLU A 26 -13.78 -10.88 4.57
C GLU A 26 -14.46 -10.67 5.93
N ILE A 27 -13.82 -9.90 6.83
CA ILE A 27 -14.39 -9.53 8.13
C ILE A 27 -15.72 -8.80 7.94
N ASP A 28 -15.79 -7.84 7.03
CA ASP A 28 -17.01 -7.06 6.76
C ASP A 28 -18.14 -7.94 6.24
N SER A 29 -17.83 -8.88 5.35
CA SER A 29 -18.78 -9.86 4.85
C SER A 29 -19.29 -10.79 5.95
N LEU A 30 -18.42 -11.23 6.87
CA LEU A 30 -18.81 -12.04 8.02
C LEU A 30 -19.73 -11.26 8.96
N VAL A 31 -19.36 -10.02 9.29
CA VAL A 31 -20.15 -9.15 10.17
C VAL A 31 -21.51 -8.82 9.58
N THR A 32 -21.57 -8.46 8.30
CA THR A 32 -22.83 -8.20 7.58
C THR A 32 -23.74 -9.42 7.59
N ARG A 33 -23.20 -10.63 7.45
CA ARG A 33 -23.99 -11.88 7.51
C ARG A 33 -24.50 -12.20 8.91
N LEU A 34 -23.74 -11.89 9.96
CA LEU A 34 -24.11 -12.11 11.36
C LEU A 34 -25.07 -11.04 11.91
N HIS A 35 -25.32 -9.96 11.17
CA HIS A 35 -25.98 -8.74 11.66
C HIS A 35 -27.48 -8.87 12.01
N VAL A 36 -28.08 -10.05 11.95
CA VAL A 36 -29.48 -10.26 12.35
C VAL A 36 -29.69 -10.09 13.87
N THR A 37 -28.64 -10.19 14.70
CA THR A 37 -28.74 -10.11 16.18
C THR A 37 -27.75 -9.16 16.87
N TRP A 38 -26.84 -8.51 16.14
CA TRP A 38 -25.76 -7.73 16.74
C TRP A 38 -26.04 -6.22 16.73
N THR A 39 -26.63 -5.71 17.82
CA THR A 39 -26.83 -4.28 18.10
C THR A 39 -26.16 -3.86 19.41
N GLY A 40 -25.99 -2.55 19.65
CA GLY A 40 -25.47 -2.01 20.91
C GLY A 40 -23.98 -1.64 20.88
N ALA A 41 -23.37 -1.46 22.05
CA ALA A 41 -22.03 -0.88 22.17
C ALA A 41 -20.93 -1.66 21.42
N GLY A 42 -21.04 -2.99 21.33
CA GLY A 42 -20.09 -3.82 20.58
C GLY A 42 -20.15 -3.58 19.06
N ALA A 43 -21.35 -3.38 18.51
CA ALA A 43 -21.52 -3.05 17.09
C ALA A 43 -20.97 -1.66 16.76
N ALA A 44 -21.20 -0.68 17.66
CA ALA A 44 -20.65 0.67 17.50
C ALA A 44 -19.12 0.69 17.55
N ALA A 45 -18.50 -0.03 18.50
CA ALA A 45 -17.05 -0.15 18.60
C ALA A 45 -16.43 -0.82 17.36
N HIS A 46 -17.09 -1.85 16.83
CA HIS A 46 -16.66 -2.50 15.59
C HIS A 46 -16.71 -1.54 14.40
N ALA A 47 -17.83 -0.83 14.20
CA ALA A 47 -17.97 0.15 13.12
C ALA A 47 -16.93 1.27 13.21
N GLU A 48 -16.57 1.71 14.42
CA GLU A 48 -15.49 2.67 14.62
C GLU A 48 -14.11 2.11 14.29
N ALA A 49 -13.80 0.90 14.75
CA ALA A 49 -12.55 0.21 14.40
C ALA A 49 -12.42 0.00 12.88
N HIS A 50 -13.51 -0.39 12.22
CA HIS A 50 -13.56 -0.54 10.77
C HIS A 50 -13.25 0.79 10.06
N ARG A 51 -13.91 1.89 10.45
CA ARG A 51 -13.64 3.22 9.86
C ARG A 51 -12.18 3.64 10.01
N HIS A 52 -11.59 3.40 11.18
CA HIS A 52 -10.18 3.73 11.43
C HIS A 52 -9.25 2.91 10.53
N TRP A 53 -9.55 1.63 10.36
CA TRP A 53 -8.79 0.74 9.49
C TRP A 53 -8.89 1.13 8.01
N ALA A 54 -10.09 1.40 7.51
CA ALA A 54 -10.31 1.85 6.14
C ALA A 54 -9.54 3.15 5.83
N LEU A 55 -9.50 4.09 6.79
CA LEU A 55 -8.70 5.30 6.66
C LEU A 55 -7.18 4.99 6.61
N GLY A 56 -6.70 4.11 7.48
CA GLY A 56 -5.29 3.70 7.51
C GLY A 56 -4.85 2.98 6.24
N GLU A 57 -5.72 2.16 5.66
CA GLU A 57 -5.51 1.48 4.38
C GLU A 57 -5.33 2.48 3.22
N GLU A 58 -6.25 3.45 3.12
CA GLU A 58 -6.15 4.53 2.12
C GLU A 58 -4.83 5.29 2.24
N MET A 59 -4.43 5.65 3.46
CA MET A 59 -3.17 6.33 3.72
C MET A 59 -1.96 5.50 3.28
N MET A 60 -1.94 4.19 3.57
CA MET A 60 -0.88 3.29 3.11
C MET A 60 -0.83 3.21 1.60
N ARG A 61 -1.98 3.10 0.93
CA ARG A 61 -2.04 3.00 -0.54
C ARG A 61 -1.47 4.25 -1.21
N GLN A 62 -1.83 5.42 -0.70
CA GLN A 62 -1.29 6.70 -1.18
C GLN A 62 0.22 6.82 -0.97
N ALA A 63 0.71 6.49 0.23
CA ALA A 63 2.13 6.54 0.55
C ALA A 63 2.95 5.60 -0.35
N LEU A 64 2.43 4.39 -0.63
CA LEU A 64 3.07 3.45 -1.55
C LEU A 64 3.10 3.95 -3.00
N GLY A 65 2.02 4.58 -3.46
CA GLY A 65 1.99 5.22 -4.77
C GLY A 65 3.07 6.29 -4.91
N GLN A 66 3.22 7.15 -3.90
CA GLN A 66 4.25 8.19 -3.86
C GLN A 66 5.67 7.60 -3.83
N LEU A 67 5.90 6.57 -3.01
CA LEU A 67 7.20 5.91 -2.91
C LEU A 67 7.60 5.23 -4.23
N LYS A 68 6.65 4.59 -4.91
CA LYS A 68 6.87 3.99 -6.24
C LYS A 68 7.28 5.05 -7.27
N ALA A 69 6.55 6.16 -7.32
CA ALA A 69 6.84 7.26 -8.25
C ALA A 69 8.23 7.86 -8.00
N ALA A 70 8.59 8.10 -6.74
CA ALA A 70 9.91 8.60 -6.35
C ALA A 70 11.03 7.61 -6.74
N GLY A 71 10.83 6.31 -6.50
CA GLY A 71 11.78 5.27 -6.88
C GLY A 71 12.01 5.17 -8.39
N GLN A 72 10.93 5.24 -9.19
CA GLN A 72 11.01 5.25 -10.65
C GLN A 72 11.77 6.47 -11.18
N GLY A 73 11.48 7.66 -10.62
CA GLY A 73 12.20 8.89 -10.98
C GLY A 73 13.70 8.82 -10.67
N ALA A 74 14.06 8.31 -9.49
CA ALA A 74 15.46 8.13 -9.11
C ALA A 74 16.19 7.15 -10.05
N HIS A 75 15.56 6.01 -10.39
CA HIS A 75 16.15 5.02 -11.29
C HIS A 75 16.35 5.57 -12.72
N ALA A 76 15.36 6.29 -13.27
CA ALA A 76 15.45 6.91 -14.58
C ALA A 76 16.58 7.96 -14.64
N ASN A 77 16.71 8.78 -13.61
CA ASN A 77 17.77 9.80 -13.53
C ASN A 77 19.18 9.15 -13.47
N TYR A 78 19.35 8.11 -12.66
CA TYR A 78 20.63 7.40 -12.55
C TYR A 78 21.04 6.69 -13.85
N THR A 79 20.10 5.98 -14.47
CA THR A 79 20.36 5.26 -15.73
C THR A 79 20.62 6.23 -16.89
N GLY A 80 19.88 7.33 -16.98
CA GLY A 80 20.09 8.38 -17.98
C GLY A 80 21.44 9.09 -17.84
N ALA A 81 21.86 9.39 -16.61
CA ALA A 81 23.18 9.98 -16.35
C ALA A 81 24.31 9.01 -16.73
N ALA A 82 24.17 7.71 -16.40
CA ALA A 82 25.15 6.69 -16.76
C ALA A 82 25.27 6.50 -18.29
N ALA A 83 24.14 6.46 -19.00
CA ALA A 83 24.12 6.35 -20.47
C ALA A 83 24.73 7.58 -21.15
N THR A 84 24.38 8.78 -20.68
CA THR A 84 24.97 10.04 -21.17
C THR A 84 26.48 10.05 -20.98
N ASN A 85 26.96 9.67 -19.78
CA ASN A 85 28.38 9.60 -19.52
C ASN A 85 29.07 8.56 -20.41
N MET A 86 28.53 7.36 -20.59
CA MET A 86 29.14 6.37 -21.49
C MET A 86 29.24 6.86 -22.95
N GLY A 87 28.22 7.58 -23.44
CA GLY A 87 28.23 8.14 -24.80
C GLY A 87 29.19 9.32 -25.01
N MET A 88 29.70 9.95 -23.95
CA MET A 88 30.70 11.02 -24.06
C MET A 88 32.12 10.51 -24.35
N TRP A 89 32.40 9.23 -24.06
CA TRP A 89 33.74 8.64 -24.15
C TRP A 89 33.84 7.53 -25.22
N SER A 90 32.80 7.38 -26.03
CA SER A 90 32.76 6.56 -27.26
C SER A 90 32.96 7.44 -28.48
#